data_AF-A0A371H7U2-F1
#
_entry.id   AF-A0A371H7U2-F1
#
_cell.length_a   1.000
_cell.length_b   1.000
_cell.length_c   1.000
_cell.angle_alpha   90.00
_cell.angle_beta   90.00
_cell.angle_gamma   90.00
#
_symmetry.space_group_name_H-M   'P 1'
#
loop_
_entity.id
_entity.type
_entity.pdbx_description
1 polymer ?
#
loop_
_entity_poly.entity_id
_entity_poly.type
_entity_poly.pdbx_seq_one_letter_code
_entity_poly.pdbx_strand_id
1 'polypeptide(L)'
;MENCKTTSIPIIGSLRFLCNNRPDISYGIGLLSRFMDNPQAPHMTAAKHILRYLKGTSDIGLLFPIGNDQNRSCIEAYSNSYWFDDKVERKSTSGYLFNVVALSSCEVEYIGSAEAACQSLWLEALLEEMKL
;
A
#
# COMPACT_ATOMS: atom_id res chain seq x y z
N MET A 1 9.32 17.36 -22.46
CA MET A 1 9.48 16.77 -21.10
C MET A 1 8.23 16.98 -20.22
N GLU A 2 7.41 18.00 -20.45
CA GLU A 2 6.20 18.31 -19.65
C GLU A 2 5.09 17.25 -19.71
N ASN A 3 4.88 16.60 -20.86
CA ASN A 3 3.84 15.56 -21.02
C ASN A 3 4.03 14.32 -20.14
N CYS A 4 5.27 14.03 -19.69
CA CYS A 4 5.51 12.90 -18.77
C CYS A 4 5.07 13.24 -17.34
N LYS A 5 5.18 14.50 -16.90
CA LYS A 5 4.81 14.90 -15.55
C LYS A 5 3.29 14.93 -15.35
N THR A 6 2.56 15.49 -16.32
CA THR A 6 1.10 15.62 -16.26
C THR A 6 0.38 14.27 -16.36
N THR A 7 0.97 13.28 -17.03
CA THR A 7 0.36 11.95 -17.18
C THR A 7 0.75 10.97 -16.07
N SER A 8 1.93 11.07 -15.45
CA SER A 8 2.36 10.10 -14.43
C SER A 8 1.59 10.22 -13.12
N ILE A 9 1.34 11.46 -12.66
CA ILE A 9 0.70 11.73 -11.37
C ILE A 9 -0.71 11.12 -11.28
N PRO A 10 -1.63 11.37 -12.23
CA PRO A 10 -2.96 10.77 -12.16
C PRO A 10 -2.93 9.24 -12.25
N ILE A 11 -2.02 8.66 -13.05
CA ILE A 11 -1.83 7.21 -13.16
C ILE A 11 -1.41 6.62 -11.80
N ILE A 12 -0.43 7.23 -11.15
CA ILE A 12 0.08 6.78 -9.85
C ILE A 12 -1.02 6.88 -8.78
N GLY A 13 -1.84 7.94 -8.82
CA GLY A 13 -3.00 8.10 -7.94
C GLY A 13 -4.04 6.99 -8.13
N SER A 14 -4.40 6.67 -9.36
CA SER A 14 -5.33 5.56 -9.65
C SER A 14 -4.76 4.20 -9.24
N LEU A 15 -3.46 3.98 -9.48
CA LEU A 15 -2.77 2.77 -9.07
C LEU A 15 -2.75 2.62 -7.54
N ARG A 16 -2.60 3.71 -6.79
CA ARG A 16 -2.61 3.70 -5.33
C ARG A 16 -3.95 3.24 -4.75
N PHE A 17 -5.06 3.60 -5.39
CA PHE A 17 -6.37 3.09 -5.02
C PHE A 17 -6.48 1.56 -5.22
N LEU A 18 -5.88 1.04 -6.30
CA LEU A 18 -5.86 -0.40 -6.59
C LEU A 18 -5.07 -1.22 -5.56
N CYS A 19 -4.09 -0.64 -4.86
CA CYS A 19 -3.31 -1.33 -3.83
C CYS A 19 -4.16 -2.01 -2.75
N ASN A 20 -5.34 -1.46 -2.43
CA ASN A 20 -6.23 -2.02 -1.41
C ASN A 20 -6.68 -3.46 -1.74
N ASN A 21 -6.94 -3.74 -3.02
CA ASN A 21 -7.35 -5.07 -3.47
C ASN A 21 -6.19 -5.87 -4.10
N ARG A 22 -5.08 -5.18 -4.40
CA ARG A 22 -3.89 -5.74 -5.06
C ARG A 22 -2.64 -5.32 -4.29
N PRO A 23 -2.38 -5.90 -3.11
CA PRO A 23 -1.22 -5.54 -2.29
C PRO A 23 0.11 -5.91 -2.96
N ASP A 24 0.09 -6.78 -3.99
CA ASP A 24 1.24 -7.19 -4.78
C ASP A 24 1.91 -6.03 -5.53
N ILE A 25 1.17 -4.96 -5.85
CA ILE A 25 1.72 -3.77 -6.52
C ILE A 25 2.09 -2.63 -5.57
N SER A 26 1.75 -2.74 -4.28
CA SER A 26 1.89 -1.67 -3.28
C SER A 26 3.32 -1.15 -3.16
N TYR A 27 4.30 -2.04 -3.20
CA TYR A 27 5.71 -1.64 -3.12
C TYR A 27 6.14 -0.78 -4.31
N GLY A 28 5.85 -1.22 -5.54
CA GLY A 28 6.24 -0.50 -6.75
C GLY A 28 5.58 0.88 -6.85
N ILE A 29 4.33 0.98 -6.41
CA ILE A 29 3.59 2.25 -6.35
C ILE A 29 4.12 3.14 -5.23
N GLY A 30 4.48 2.56 -4.09
CA GLY A 30 5.15 3.26 -2.99
C GLY A 30 6.44 3.93 -3.44
N LEU A 31 7.26 3.22 -4.23
CA LEU A 31 8.52 3.75 -4.77
C LEU A 31 8.28 4.87 -5.79
N LEU A 32 7.33 4.69 -6.72
CA LEU A 32 6.95 5.75 -7.69
C LEU A 32 6.35 6.97 -7.00
N SER A 33 5.66 6.75 -5.89
CA SER A 33 5.27 7.68 -4.82
C SER A 33 6.23 8.84 -4.63
N ARG A 34 7.50 8.47 -4.41
CA ARG A 34 8.56 9.37 -3.97
C ARG A 34 9.06 10.32 -5.04
N PHE A 35 8.80 10.01 -6.32
CA PHE A 35 9.28 10.79 -7.46
C PHE A 35 8.16 11.57 -8.16
N MET A 36 6.99 11.73 -7.52
CA MET A 36 5.87 12.48 -8.09
C MET A 36 6.16 13.98 -8.25
N ASP A 37 7.03 14.55 -7.40
CA ASP A 37 7.40 15.97 -7.48
C ASP A 37 8.26 16.27 -8.71
N ASN A 38 9.10 15.31 -9.13
CA ASN A 38 9.90 15.44 -10.35
C ASN A 38 9.96 14.14 -11.17
N PRO A 39 8.89 13.79 -11.90
CA PRO A 39 8.82 12.58 -12.70
C PRO A 39 9.83 12.61 -13.85
N GLN A 40 10.71 11.62 -13.91
CA GLN A 40 11.62 11.35 -15.01
C GLN A 40 11.12 10.19 -15.89
N ALA A 41 11.68 10.08 -17.10
CA ALA A 41 11.39 8.99 -18.04
C ALA A 41 11.42 7.57 -17.44
N PRO A 42 12.38 7.17 -16.57
CA PRO A 42 12.36 5.84 -15.95
C PRO A 42 11.12 5.59 -15.09
N HIS A 43 10.62 6.59 -14.36
CA HIS A 43 9.43 6.44 -13.51
C HIS A 43 8.16 6.18 -14.35
N MET A 44 8.04 6.84 -15.50
CA MET A 44 6.95 6.59 -16.45
C MET A 44 7.02 5.17 -17.03
N THR A 45 8.21 4.68 -17.33
CA THR A 45 8.40 3.31 -17.82
C THR A 45 8.01 2.28 -16.77
N ALA A 46 8.37 2.51 -15.50
CA ALA A 46 7.97 1.67 -14.38
C ALA A 46 6.44 1.71 -14.15
N ALA A 47 5.80 2.89 -14.20
CA ALA A 47 4.34 2.99 -14.11
C ALA A 47 3.63 2.19 -15.24
N LYS A 48 4.13 2.29 -16.47
CA LYS A 48 3.63 1.48 -17.60
C LYS A 48 3.86 -0.02 -17.41
N HIS A 49 4.97 -0.42 -16.77
CA HIS A 49 5.23 -1.81 -16.43
C HIS A 49 4.14 -2.34 -15.49
N ILE A 50 3.84 -1.60 -14.42
CA ILE A 50 2.79 -1.97 -13.45
C ILE A 50 1.43 -2.10 -14.15
N LEU A 51 1.08 -1.16 -15.04
CA LEU A 51 -0.17 -1.24 -15.81
C LEU A 51 -0.23 -2.48 -16.72
N ARG A 52 0.88 -2.86 -17.36
CA ARG A 52 0.96 -4.08 -18.17
C ARG A 52 0.83 -5.34 -17.33
N TYR A 53 1.47 -5.35 -16.15
CA TYR A 53 1.34 -6.44 -15.19
C TYR A 53 -0.10 -6.61 -14.71
N LEU A 54 -0.78 -5.52 -14.36
CA LEU A 54 -2.20 -5.55 -13.98
C LEU A 54 -3.09 -6.05 -15.12
N LYS A 55 -2.82 -5.63 -16.37
CA LYS A 55 -3.55 -6.14 -17.54
C LYS A 55 -3.33 -7.64 -17.76
N GLY A 56 -2.11 -8.15 -17.54
CA GLY A 56 -1.79 -9.56 -17.71
C GLY A 56 -2.26 -10.45 -16.55
N THR A 57 -2.57 -9.87 -15.41
CA THR A 57 -3.00 -10.56 -14.19
C THR A 57 -4.41 -10.15 -13.76
N SER A 58 -5.22 -9.65 -14.69
CA SER A 58 -6.62 -9.25 -14.42
C SER A 58 -7.45 -10.42 -13.91
N ASP A 59 -7.11 -11.63 -14.36
CA ASP A 59 -7.84 -12.86 -14.09
C ASP A 59 -7.27 -13.60 -12.88
N ILE A 60 -6.23 -13.04 -12.25
CA ILE A 60 -5.56 -13.59 -11.07
C ILE A 60 -5.91 -12.74 -9.86
N GLY A 61 -6.53 -13.35 -8.86
CA GLY A 61 -6.92 -12.71 -7.62
C GLY A 61 -6.64 -13.59 -6.41
N LEU A 62 -6.60 -12.97 -5.23
CA LEU A 62 -6.54 -13.68 -3.96
C LEU A 62 -7.96 -14.15 -3.61
N LEU A 63 -8.16 -15.47 -3.61
CA LEU A 63 -9.33 -16.10 -3.03
C LEU A 63 -9.06 -16.36 -1.56
N PHE A 64 -9.78 -15.67 -0.70
CA PHE A 64 -9.84 -16.00 0.73
C PHE A 64 -11.00 -16.98 0.92
N PRO A 65 -10.75 -18.30 1.02
CA PRO A 65 -11.81 -19.26 1.25
C PRO A 65 -12.45 -18.98 2.61
N ILE A 66 -13.75 -18.73 2.62
CA ILE A 66 -14.55 -18.72 3.85
C ILE A 66 -14.63 -20.17 4.30
N GLY A 67 -13.72 -20.59 5.18
CA GLY A 67 -13.77 -21.91 5.79
C GLY A 67 -14.97 -22.02 6.72
N ASN A 68 -15.77 -23.09 6.59
CA ASN A 68 -16.89 -23.44 7.49
C ASN A 68 -16.43 -23.85 8.90
N ASP A 69 -15.19 -23.55 9.29
CA ASP A 69 -14.65 -23.93 10.58
C ASP A 69 -15.15 -22.93 11.64
N GLN A 70 -16.16 -23.36 12.39
CA GLN A 70 -16.80 -22.62 13.49
C GLN A 70 -15.83 -22.24 14.64
N ASN A 71 -14.54 -22.62 14.52
CA ASN A 71 -13.47 -22.32 15.48
C ASN A 71 -12.52 -21.18 15.05
N ARG A 72 -12.77 -20.48 13.93
CA ARG A 72 -11.90 -19.37 13.45
C ARG A 72 -12.23 -17.99 14.03
N SER A 73 -12.58 -17.90 15.31
CA SER A 73 -12.55 -16.64 16.07
C SER A 73 -11.11 -16.28 16.50
N CYS A 74 -10.13 -16.44 15.61
CA CYS A 74 -8.73 -16.14 15.87
C CYS A 74 -8.24 -15.09 14.86
N ILE A 75 -7.68 -13.99 15.37
CA ILE A 75 -7.08 -12.94 14.54
C ILE A 75 -5.84 -13.53 13.88
N GLU A 76 -5.85 -13.65 12.55
CA GLU A 76 -4.67 -14.01 11.78
C GLU A 76 -3.90 -12.74 11.40
N ALA A 77 -2.63 -12.68 11.80
CA ALA A 77 -1.73 -11.57 11.51
C ALA A 77 -0.49 -12.07 10.78
N TYR A 78 -0.14 -11.39 9.69
CA TYR A 78 1.07 -11.63 8.94
C TYR A 78 1.99 -10.42 9.13
N SER A 79 3.27 -10.67 9.41
CA SER A 79 4.28 -9.62 9.53
C SER A 79 5.41 -9.94 8.57
N ASN A 80 5.91 -8.91 7.89
CA ASN A 80 7.00 -9.02 6.95
C ASN A 80 7.95 -7.83 7.08
N SER A 81 9.24 -8.08 6.96
CA SER A 81 10.26 -7.05 7.00
C SER A 81 11.32 -7.33 5.95
N TYR A 82 11.63 -6.29 5.17
CA TYR A 82 12.64 -6.31 4.13
C TYR A 82 13.71 -5.29 4.47
N TRP A 83 14.94 -5.78 4.62
CA TRP A 83 16.13 -4.95 4.84
C TRP A 83 16.86 -4.76 3.51
N PHE A 84 17.36 -3.55 3.24
CA PHE A 84 18.23 -3.21 2.10
C PHE A 84 17.60 -3.19 0.70
N ASP A 85 16.27 -3.18 0.59
CA ASP A 85 15.61 -3.15 -0.72
C ASP A 85 15.67 -1.76 -1.39
N ASP A 86 15.78 -0.70 -0.58
CA ASP A 86 16.00 0.66 -1.06
C ASP A 86 17.49 0.96 -1.25
N LYS A 87 17.96 0.92 -2.51
CA LYS A 87 19.36 1.27 -2.85
C LYS A 87 19.68 2.76 -2.73
N VAL A 88 18.66 3.62 -2.63
CA VAL A 88 18.81 5.07 -2.58
C VAL A 88 18.90 5.53 -1.13
N GLU A 89 17.90 5.23 -0.31
CA GLU A 89 17.86 5.71 1.08
C GLU A 89 18.31 4.67 2.10
N ARG A 90 18.53 3.40 1.69
CA ARG A 90 18.86 2.26 2.58
C ARG A 90 17.88 2.07 3.74
N LYS A 91 16.65 2.56 3.59
CA LYS A 91 15.61 2.41 4.59
C LYS A 91 15.03 1.00 4.52
N SER A 92 14.81 0.42 5.69
CA SER A 92 14.16 -0.88 5.83
C SER A 92 12.64 -0.70 5.75
N THR A 93 11.98 -1.62 5.06
CA THR A 93 10.52 -1.60 4.91
C THR A 93 9.92 -2.73 5.73
N SER A 94 9.10 -2.40 6.72
CA SER A 94 8.26 -3.36 7.44
C SER A 94 6.80 -3.19 7.02
N GLY A 95 6.06 -4.29 7.03
CA GLY A 95 4.63 -4.31 6.75
C GLY A 95 3.95 -5.40 7.56
N TYR A 96 2.70 -5.15 7.92
CA TYR A 96 1.87 -6.11 8.62
C TYR A 96 0.47 -6.15 7.98
N LEU A 97 -0.19 -7.30 8.06
CA LEU A 97 -1.53 -7.53 7.55
C LEU A 97 -2.33 -8.27 8.63
N PHE A 98 -3.37 -7.64 9.15
CA PHE A 98 -4.34 -8.29 10.03
C PHE A 98 -5.58 -8.66 9.23
N ASN A 99 -5.95 -9.94 9.22
CA ASN A 99 -7.21 -10.38 8.64
C ASN A 99 -8.28 -10.33 9.74
N VAL A 100 -8.92 -9.17 9.89
CA VAL A 100 -9.97 -8.97 10.90
C VAL A 100 -11.33 -9.07 10.23
N VAL A 101 -12.14 -10.04 10.67
CA VAL A 101 -13.53 -10.16 10.28
C VAL A 101 -14.38 -9.48 11.35
N ALA A 102 -14.93 -8.32 11.04
CA ALA A 102 -15.90 -7.64 11.90
C ALA A 102 -17.29 -8.21 11.66
N LEU A 103 -18.00 -8.53 12.74
CA LEU A 103 -19.35 -9.09 12.71
C LEU A 103 -20.44 -7.99 12.80
N SER A 104 -20.03 -6.75 13.09
CA SER A 104 -20.93 -5.58 13.12
C SER A 104 -20.28 -4.34 12.49
N SER A 105 -21.11 -3.39 12.05
CA SER A 105 -20.63 -2.09 11.56
C SER A 105 -19.87 -1.31 12.63
N CYS A 106 -20.29 -1.42 13.89
CA CYS A 106 -19.63 -0.79 15.04
C CYS A 106 -18.18 -1.30 15.20
N GLU A 107 -17.95 -2.61 15.04
CA GLU A 107 -16.61 -3.18 15.10
C GLU A 107 -15.72 -2.69 13.93
N VAL A 108 -16.27 -2.62 12.71
CA VAL A 108 -15.54 -2.04 11.56
C VAL A 108 -15.14 -0.60 11.83
N GLU A 109 -16.08 0.22 12.31
CA GLU A 109 -15.84 1.63 12.63
C GLU A 109 -14.81 1.80 13.74
N TYR A 110 -14.85 0.94 14.77
CA TYR A 110 -13.87 0.93 15.85
C TYR A 110 -12.47 0.60 15.34
N ILE A 111 -12.32 -0.45 14.52
CA ILE A 111 -11.03 -0.85 13.94
C ILE A 111 -10.47 0.28 13.06
N GLY A 112 -11.29 0.86 12.19
CA GLY A 112 -10.89 1.98 11.34
C GLY A 112 -10.46 3.22 12.15
N SER A 113 -11.19 3.51 13.23
CA SER A 113 -10.86 4.63 14.13
C SER A 113 -9.56 4.40 14.89
N ALA A 114 -9.31 3.16 15.33
CA ALA A 114 -8.07 2.80 16.00
C ALA A 114 -6.85 2.91 15.06
N GLU A 115 -6.97 2.44 13.82
CA GLU A 115 -5.91 2.56 12.81
C GLU A 115 -5.64 4.03 12.46
N ALA A 116 -6.68 4.83 12.26
CA ALA A 116 -6.55 6.27 12.03
C ALA A 116 -5.87 6.99 13.20
N ALA A 117 -6.16 6.61 14.45
CA ALA A 117 -5.52 7.16 15.64
C ALA A 117 -4.02 6.79 15.69
N CYS A 118 -3.68 5.53 15.39
CA CYS A 118 -2.29 5.09 15.30
C CYS A 118 -1.50 5.87 14.22
N GLN A 119 -2.07 6.03 13.03
CA GLN A 119 -1.45 6.80 11.95
C GLN A 119 -1.30 8.29 12.33
N SER A 120 -2.29 8.85 13.04
CA SER A 120 -2.24 10.24 13.51
C SER A 120 -1.13 10.46 14.53
N LEU A 121 -0.99 9.55 15.51
CA LEU A 121 0.11 9.59 16.49
C LEU A 121 1.48 9.45 15.81
N TRP A 122 1.59 8.60 14.80
CA TRP A 122 2.82 8.45 14.03
C TRP A 122 3.17 9.74 13.26
N LEU A 123 2.19 10.38 12.63
CA LEU A 123 2.37 11.66 11.94
C LEU A 123 2.77 12.79 12.90
N GLU A 124 2.19 12.84 14.10
CA GLU A 124 2.56 13.81 15.13
C GLU A 124 4.02 13.64 15.54
N ALA A 125 4.45 12.41 15.85
CA ALA A 125 5.84 12.12 16.16
C ALA A 125 6.80 12.48 15.01
N LEU A 126 6.40 12.20 13.76
CA LEU A 126 7.17 12.58 12.58
C LEU A 126 7.34 14.10 12.46
N LEU A 127 6.28 14.86 12.72
CA LEU A 127 6.32 16.33 12.67
C LEU A 127 7.23 16.92 13.77
N GLU A 128 7.19 16.35 14.97
CA GLU A 128 8.11 16.72 16.06
C GLU A 128 9.58 16.48 15.67
N GLU A 129 9.89 15.33 15.05
CA GLU A 129 11.24 15.02 14.55
C GLU A 129 11.69 16.00 13.45
N MET A 130 10.77 16.42 12.59
CA MET A 130 11.03 17.37 11.52
C MET A 130 11.16 18.83 12.00
N LYS A 131 10.92 19.09 13.30
CA LYS A 131 10.94 20.44 13.91
C LYS A 131 9.99 21.42 13.24
N LEU A 132 8.81 20.95 12.83
CA LEU A 132 7.71 21.78 12.33
C LEU A 132 6.79 22.22 13.47
#